data_AF-A0A2W2ATJ5-F1
#
_entry.id   AF-A0A2W2ATJ5-F1
#
_cell.length_a   1.000
_cell.length_b   1.000
_cell.length_c   1.000
_cell.angle_alpha   90.00
_cell.angle_beta   90.00
_cell.angle_gamma   90.00
#
_symmetry.space_group_name_H-M   'P 1'
#
loop_
_entity.id
_entity.type
_entity.pdbx_description
1 polymer ?
#
loop_
_entity_poly.entity_id
_entity_poly.type
_entity_poly.pdbx_seq_one_letter_code
_entity_poly.pdbx_strand_id
1 'polypeptide(L)'
;MATEVATPVAAPHAPLTPTTPAGAGLIKPGYDPALTNEDLAPLRKQTWTSYNVFAFWMSDVHSVGGYVTAGSLFALGIASWQVLVALVVGILIVQVFANLVAKPSQRTGVPYPVINRAVFGVLGANVPAIIRGLIAMAWYGVQTFLAAQSLNIVFLKFIPGAAALLEPSFLGLNALGWISYAVLWVAQGALFWMGMDAIRKFIDWAGPAVYVVMIALAVYLVATAGIGNISLTLSVGAPMSFGASIPVMLSAIALVVSYFSGPMLNFGDFSRYGRSFAAVKRGNMLGLPVNFLFFSILTVLCASATVPVFGKLITDPIETVQAIGAPFAILLGGLTFVTATVGINIVANFISPAFDFSNVAPRRISWRMGGMIAAVGSVLLTPWNWYGNDQAILYTLGVLGALIGPLFGILIAGYYIVGKQRVAVDDMYSKDPAGRYWYRKGFNPNAIWTLVTTGAVSVASAVLPPALGVVPWLSSYSWFIGCGLGLVVFWALERRSPAMPLLDADDPTVDDGAALGRA
;
A
#
# COMPACT_ATOMS: atom_id res chain seq x y z
N MET A 1 -46.55 60.99 -3.91
CA MET A 1 -45.32 60.51 -3.24
C MET A 1 -45.63 59.16 -2.61
N ALA A 2 -45.40 58.08 -3.33
CA ALA A 2 -45.50 56.72 -2.84
C ALA A 2 -44.27 55.98 -3.38
N THR A 3 -43.39 55.57 -2.47
CA THR A 3 -42.15 54.87 -2.77
C THR A 3 -42.43 53.37 -2.93
N GLU A 4 -42.19 52.88 -4.14
CA GLU A 4 -42.28 51.47 -4.53
C GLU A 4 -40.99 50.75 -4.10
N VAL A 5 -41.11 49.71 -3.28
CA VAL A 5 -39.98 48.90 -2.81
C VAL A 5 -39.75 47.78 -3.82
N ALA A 6 -38.64 47.85 -4.56
CA ALA A 6 -38.23 46.83 -5.51
C ALA A 6 -37.75 45.56 -4.79
N THR A 7 -38.33 44.42 -5.14
CA THR A 7 -37.85 43.07 -4.77
C THR A 7 -36.57 42.73 -5.55
N PRO A 8 -35.56 42.10 -4.91
CA PRO A 8 -34.35 41.74 -5.62
C PRO A 8 -34.57 40.46 -6.46
N VAL A 9 -34.22 40.57 -7.75
CA VAL A 9 -34.22 39.48 -8.73
C VAL A 9 -33.18 38.43 -8.34
N ALA A 10 -33.60 37.16 -8.26
CA ALA A 10 -32.71 36.03 -7.99
C ALA A 10 -31.74 35.81 -9.16
N ALA A 11 -30.44 35.74 -8.86
CA ALA A 11 -29.39 35.43 -9.83
C ALA A 11 -29.48 33.96 -10.28
N PRO A 12 -29.16 33.65 -11.57
CA PRO A 12 -29.29 32.31 -12.12
C PRO A 12 -28.31 31.32 -11.47
N HIS A 13 -28.81 30.11 -11.22
CA HIS A 13 -28.07 28.98 -10.67
C HIS A 13 -26.74 28.74 -11.40
N ALA A 14 -25.62 28.85 -10.68
CA ALA A 14 -24.32 28.44 -11.18
C ALA A 14 -24.29 26.90 -11.38
N PRO A 15 -23.67 26.40 -12.46
CA PRO A 15 -23.59 24.97 -12.73
C PRO A 15 -22.79 24.26 -11.63
N LEU A 16 -23.36 23.18 -11.09
CA LEU A 16 -22.77 22.33 -10.06
C LEU A 16 -21.43 21.75 -10.54
N THR A 17 -20.32 22.24 -9.99
CA THR A 17 -18.99 21.66 -10.21
C THR A 17 -18.81 20.35 -9.42
N PRO A 18 -18.15 19.31 -9.97
CA PRO A 18 -18.11 17.98 -9.36
C PRO A 18 -17.21 17.92 -8.12
N THR A 19 -17.70 17.29 -7.06
CA THR A 19 -17.08 17.11 -5.74
C THR A 19 -15.89 16.15 -5.77
N THR A 20 -14.69 16.71 -5.89
CA THR A 20 -13.60 16.36 -4.94
C THR A 20 -13.73 17.42 -3.83
N PRO A 21 -13.44 17.21 -2.54
CA PRO A 21 -13.63 18.28 -1.57
C PRO A 21 -12.60 19.40 -1.83
N ALA A 22 -12.95 20.33 -2.72
CA ALA A 22 -12.34 21.64 -2.83
C ALA A 22 -12.48 22.29 -1.44
N GLY A 23 -11.36 22.70 -0.86
CA GLY A 23 -11.33 23.40 0.43
C GLY A 23 -11.15 22.54 1.70
N ALA A 24 -10.71 21.28 1.61
CA ALA A 24 -10.32 20.50 2.80
C ALA A 24 -8.98 20.96 3.42
N GLY A 25 -8.04 21.39 2.56
CA GLY A 25 -6.74 21.93 2.96
C GLY A 25 -6.84 23.38 3.45
N LEU A 26 -6.08 23.71 4.49
CA LEU A 26 -5.88 25.06 5.00
C LEU A 26 -4.59 25.63 4.40
N ILE A 27 -4.72 26.41 3.33
CA ILE A 27 -3.59 27.17 2.77
C ILE A 27 -3.54 28.50 3.50
N LYS A 28 -2.49 28.70 4.31
CA LYS A 28 -2.26 29.97 5.02
C LYS A 28 -1.61 31.00 4.09
N PRO A 29 -1.86 32.32 4.30
CA PRO A 29 -1.09 33.37 3.63
C PRO A 29 0.42 33.18 3.86
N GLY A 30 1.22 33.34 2.81
CA GLY A 30 2.69 33.21 2.90
C GLY A 30 3.24 31.81 2.55
N TYR A 31 2.38 30.80 2.39
CA TYR A 31 2.83 29.50 1.88
C TYR A 31 3.37 29.62 0.45
N ASP A 32 4.54 29.04 0.21
CA ASP A 32 5.16 29.05 -1.11
C ASP A 32 4.28 28.21 -2.06
N PRO A 33 3.75 28.79 -3.16
CA PRO A 33 2.86 28.03 -4.02
C PRO A 33 3.61 26.96 -4.84
N ALA A 34 4.94 26.89 -4.81
CA ALA A 34 5.73 25.79 -5.36
C ALA A 34 5.83 24.59 -4.41
N LEU A 35 5.41 24.72 -3.15
CA LEU A 35 5.36 23.65 -2.15
C LEU A 35 3.93 23.27 -1.75
N THR A 36 2.93 23.98 -2.28
CA THR A 36 1.56 23.95 -1.77
C THR A 36 0.53 23.77 -2.88
N ASN A 37 -0.46 22.92 -2.62
CA ASN A 37 -1.75 22.87 -3.29
C ASN A 37 -2.80 22.36 -2.27
N GLU A 38 -4.07 22.31 -2.66
CA GLU A 38 -5.15 21.88 -1.76
C GLU A 38 -4.97 20.44 -1.25
N ASP A 39 -4.38 19.57 -2.07
CA ASP A 39 -4.18 18.15 -1.74
C ASP A 39 -3.10 17.97 -0.66
N LEU A 40 -2.05 18.80 -0.67
CA LEU A 40 -0.89 18.71 0.21
C LEU A 40 -0.99 19.60 1.46
N ALA A 41 -1.88 20.59 1.48
CA ALA A 41 -2.05 21.49 2.62
C ALA A 41 -2.60 20.76 3.87
N PRO A 42 -2.32 21.25 5.09
CA PRO A 42 -2.83 20.65 6.32
C PRO A 42 -4.36 20.65 6.33
N LEU A 43 -4.99 19.59 6.81
CA LEU A 43 -6.45 19.52 6.84
C LEU A 43 -7.07 20.47 7.88
N ARG A 44 -8.18 21.13 7.51
CA ARG A 44 -8.98 21.93 8.46
C ARG A 44 -9.68 21.08 9.52
N LYS A 45 -10.13 19.88 9.13
CA LYS A 45 -10.87 18.94 9.99
C LYS A 45 -10.42 17.51 9.70
N GLN A 46 -10.30 16.71 10.76
CA GLN A 46 -9.98 15.30 10.69
C GLN A 46 -11.18 14.51 11.23
N THR A 47 -11.89 13.80 10.35
CA THR A 47 -13.21 13.22 10.68
C THR A 47 -13.20 11.70 10.75
N TRP A 48 -12.13 11.03 10.31
CA TRP A 48 -12.10 9.57 10.26
C TRP A 48 -12.07 8.98 11.67
N THR A 49 -13.00 8.07 11.90
CA THR A 49 -13.13 7.28 13.12
C THR A 49 -12.32 5.98 13.01
N SER A 50 -12.25 5.20 14.09
CA SER A 50 -11.65 3.86 14.05
C SER A 50 -12.29 2.95 13.01
N TYR A 51 -13.59 3.12 12.72
CA TYR A 51 -14.28 2.34 11.70
C TYR A 51 -13.75 2.65 10.29
N ASN A 52 -13.49 3.92 9.98
CA ASN A 52 -12.97 4.30 8.66
C ASN A 52 -11.59 3.70 8.41
N VAL A 53 -10.72 3.73 9.43
CA VAL A 53 -9.39 3.12 9.37
C VAL A 53 -9.47 1.59 9.31
N PHE A 54 -10.39 0.97 10.06
CA PHE A 54 -10.67 -0.46 9.97
C PHE A 54 -11.14 -0.87 8.58
N ALA A 55 -12.11 -0.15 8.01
CA ALA A 55 -12.66 -0.40 6.68
C ALA A 55 -11.59 -0.21 5.58
N PHE A 56 -10.70 0.76 5.74
CA PHE A 56 -9.53 0.94 4.87
C PHE A 56 -8.67 -0.34 4.84
N TRP A 57 -8.22 -0.83 6.00
CA TRP A 57 -7.39 -2.04 6.05
C TRP A 57 -8.15 -3.30 5.66
N MET A 58 -9.44 -3.38 6.00
CA MET A 58 -10.30 -4.47 5.54
C MET A 58 -10.27 -4.56 4.01
N SER A 59 -10.45 -3.41 3.34
CA SER A 59 -10.36 -3.32 1.90
C SER A 59 -8.95 -3.58 1.37
N ASP A 60 -7.89 -3.26 2.12
CA ASP A 60 -6.47 -3.41 1.74
C ASP A 60 -5.92 -4.85 1.87
N VAL A 61 -6.51 -5.66 2.73
CA VAL A 61 -6.10 -7.06 2.89
C VAL A 61 -6.68 -7.96 1.79
N HIS A 62 -7.91 -7.70 1.35
CA HIS A 62 -8.69 -8.61 0.50
C HIS A 62 -8.47 -8.33 -0.99
N SER A 63 -7.26 -8.62 -1.47
CA SER A 63 -6.94 -8.63 -2.91
C SER A 63 -6.53 -10.01 -3.37
N VAL A 64 -6.68 -10.25 -4.68
CA VAL A 64 -6.03 -11.38 -5.35
C VAL A 64 -4.52 -11.38 -5.06
N GLY A 65 -3.86 -10.22 -5.13
CA GLY A 65 -2.44 -10.10 -4.78
C GLY A 65 -2.11 -10.60 -3.37
N GLY A 66 -2.98 -10.31 -2.40
CA GLY A 66 -2.83 -10.81 -1.03
C GLY A 66 -2.95 -12.33 -0.95
N TYR A 67 -3.96 -12.91 -1.61
CA TYR A 67 -4.16 -14.36 -1.65
C TYR A 67 -3.02 -15.09 -2.36
N VAL A 68 -2.62 -14.63 -3.53
CA VAL A 68 -1.53 -15.21 -4.31
C VAL A 68 -0.20 -15.09 -3.54
N THR A 69 0.06 -13.97 -2.88
CA THR A 69 1.26 -13.80 -2.06
C THR A 69 1.26 -14.74 -0.86
N ALA A 70 0.15 -14.84 -0.13
CA ALA A 70 0.01 -15.79 0.98
C ALA A 70 0.17 -17.25 0.49
N GLY A 71 -0.37 -17.55 -0.70
CA GLY A 71 -0.20 -18.83 -1.39
C GLY A 71 1.26 -19.14 -1.74
N SER A 72 2.03 -18.16 -2.23
CA SER A 72 3.45 -18.33 -2.58
C SER A 72 4.33 -18.74 -1.40
N LEU A 73 3.91 -18.47 -0.15
CA LEU A 73 4.63 -18.91 1.05
C LEU A 73 4.65 -20.44 1.20
N PHE A 74 3.68 -21.16 0.64
CA PHE A 74 3.69 -22.63 0.62
C PHE A 74 4.83 -23.18 -0.23
N ALA A 75 5.29 -22.42 -1.24
CA ALA A 75 6.44 -22.82 -2.08
C ALA A 75 7.77 -22.83 -1.31
N LEU A 76 7.81 -22.25 -0.10
CA LEU A 76 8.96 -22.35 0.81
C LEU A 76 9.08 -23.73 1.49
N GLY A 77 8.11 -24.63 1.30
CA GLY A 77 8.11 -25.99 1.87
C GLY A 77 7.67 -26.06 3.33
N ILE A 78 7.20 -24.95 3.90
CA ILE A 78 6.65 -24.91 5.26
C ILE A 78 5.20 -25.41 5.29
N ALA A 79 4.80 -25.97 6.43
CA ALA A 79 3.45 -26.50 6.65
C ALA A 79 2.38 -25.39 6.69
N SER A 80 1.12 -25.72 6.38
CA SER A 80 0.03 -24.73 6.35
C SER A 80 -0.14 -23.94 7.65
N TRP A 81 0.00 -24.60 8.81
CA TRP A 81 -0.05 -23.91 10.11
C TRP A 81 1.14 -22.95 10.32
N GLN A 82 2.30 -23.27 9.75
CA GLN A 82 3.49 -22.43 9.81
C GLN A 82 3.31 -21.20 8.91
N VAL A 83 2.67 -21.35 7.75
CA VAL A 83 2.24 -20.23 6.90
C VAL A 83 1.28 -19.33 7.69
N LEU A 84 0.27 -19.90 8.34
CA LEU A 84 -0.67 -19.13 9.18
C LEU A 84 0.06 -18.33 10.27
N VAL A 85 0.98 -18.96 10.99
CA VAL A 85 1.78 -18.28 12.03
C VAL A 85 2.64 -17.17 11.41
N ALA A 86 3.29 -17.42 10.27
CA ALA A 86 4.11 -16.43 9.60
C ALA A 86 3.29 -15.20 9.14
N LEU A 87 2.09 -15.42 8.60
CA LEU A 87 1.13 -14.39 8.23
C LEU A 87 0.73 -13.53 9.44
N VAL A 88 0.34 -14.16 10.55
CA VAL A 88 -0.12 -13.47 11.77
C VAL A 88 1.03 -12.71 12.45
N VAL A 89 2.21 -13.30 12.55
CA VAL A 89 3.37 -12.61 13.15
C VAL A 89 3.83 -11.46 12.25
N GLY A 90 3.86 -11.66 10.93
CA GLY A 90 4.18 -10.60 9.97
C GLY A 90 3.24 -9.40 10.09
N ILE A 91 1.92 -9.63 10.11
CA ILE A 91 0.96 -8.52 10.22
C ILE A 91 1.01 -7.78 11.57
N LEU A 92 1.40 -8.47 12.65
CA LEU A 92 1.64 -7.82 13.95
C LEU A 92 2.83 -6.87 13.90
N ILE A 93 3.88 -7.21 13.15
CA ILE A 93 5.02 -6.30 12.91
C ILE A 93 4.54 -5.10 12.07
N VAL A 94 3.81 -5.36 10.97
CA VAL A 94 3.22 -4.31 10.11
C VAL A 94 2.37 -3.34 10.94
N GLN A 95 1.55 -3.85 11.86
CA GLN A 95 0.73 -3.05 12.76
C GLN A 95 1.55 -2.07 13.62
N VAL A 96 2.72 -2.48 14.10
CA VAL A 96 3.60 -1.60 14.89
C VAL A 96 4.11 -0.46 14.01
N PHE A 97 4.67 -0.79 12.85
CA PHE A 97 5.26 0.21 11.95
C PHE A 97 4.23 1.12 11.29
N ALA A 98 3.03 0.61 10.95
CA ALA A 98 1.91 1.41 10.48
C ALA A 98 1.51 2.49 11.49
N ASN A 99 1.50 2.18 12.80
CA ASN A 99 1.26 3.18 13.84
C ASN A 99 2.39 4.22 13.93
N LEU A 100 3.64 3.79 13.74
CA LEU A 100 4.79 4.69 13.77
C LEU A 100 4.75 5.70 12.63
N VAL A 101 4.43 5.27 11.41
CA VAL A 101 4.24 6.14 10.24
C VAL A 101 3.00 7.02 10.38
N ALA A 102 1.93 6.50 10.97
CA ALA A 102 0.67 7.23 11.09
C ALA A 102 0.73 8.45 11.99
N LYS A 103 1.50 8.38 13.10
CA LYS A 103 1.50 9.44 14.11
C LYS A 103 1.83 10.83 13.56
N PRO A 104 2.96 11.07 12.87
CA PRO A 104 3.31 12.40 12.40
C PRO A 104 2.24 13.00 11.47
N SER A 105 1.72 12.21 10.53
CA SER A 105 0.67 12.66 9.59
C SER A 105 -0.67 12.90 10.27
N GLN A 106 -1.08 12.03 11.20
CA GLN A 106 -2.30 12.23 11.98
C GLN A 106 -2.21 13.48 12.86
N ARG A 107 -1.05 13.78 13.45
CA ARG A 107 -0.89 14.94 14.34
C ARG A 107 -0.96 16.28 13.61
N THR A 108 -0.33 16.33 12.45
CA THR A 108 -0.14 17.57 11.68
C THR A 108 -1.23 17.78 10.63
N GLY A 109 -2.01 16.74 10.31
CA GLY A 109 -3.00 16.77 9.24
C GLY A 109 -2.40 16.84 7.83
N VAL A 110 -1.09 16.62 7.68
CA VAL A 110 -0.39 16.62 6.40
C VAL A 110 -0.06 15.20 5.91
N PRO A 111 0.05 14.96 4.60
CA PRO A 111 0.33 13.62 4.07
C PRO A 111 1.81 13.24 4.26
N TYR A 112 2.13 11.96 4.02
CA TYR A 112 3.47 11.40 4.18
C TYR A 112 4.59 12.19 3.45
N PRO A 113 4.46 12.58 2.16
CA PRO A 113 5.52 13.31 1.47
C PRO A 113 5.80 14.69 2.08
N VAL A 114 4.80 15.32 2.71
CA VAL A 114 5.00 16.60 3.40
C VAL A 114 5.72 16.40 4.72
N ILE A 115 5.39 15.37 5.50
CA ILE A 115 6.14 15.02 6.73
C ILE A 115 7.63 14.81 6.43
N ASN A 116 7.95 14.23 5.28
CA ASN A 116 9.35 14.05 4.88
C ASN A 116 10.10 15.38 4.67
N ARG A 117 9.43 16.52 4.51
CA ARG A 117 10.11 17.83 4.45
C ARG A 117 10.79 18.18 5.77
N ALA A 118 10.21 17.74 6.89
CA ALA A 118 10.82 17.91 8.20
C ALA A 118 12.12 17.11 8.35
N VAL A 119 12.30 15.99 7.62
CA VAL A 119 13.47 15.10 7.75
C VAL A 119 14.48 15.30 6.61
N PHE A 120 14.02 15.32 5.36
CA PHE A 120 14.83 15.42 4.15
C PHE A 120 15.01 16.86 3.65
N GLY A 121 14.23 17.82 4.15
CA GLY A 121 14.17 19.19 3.64
C GLY A 121 13.07 19.39 2.60
N VAL A 122 12.67 20.66 2.41
CA VAL A 122 11.54 21.04 1.55
C VAL A 122 11.69 20.63 0.08
N LEU A 123 12.93 20.48 -0.41
CA LEU A 123 13.22 19.94 -1.74
C LEU A 123 13.66 18.47 -1.67
N GLY A 124 14.40 18.09 -0.62
CA GLY A 124 14.87 16.72 -0.43
C GLY A 124 13.76 15.69 -0.26
N ALA A 125 12.59 16.09 0.27
CA ALA A 125 11.41 15.23 0.39
C ALA A 125 10.90 14.68 -0.96
N ASN A 126 11.29 15.28 -2.09
CA ASN A 126 10.97 14.74 -3.40
C ASN A 126 11.66 13.40 -3.68
N VAL A 127 12.81 13.11 -3.07
CA VAL A 127 13.53 11.85 -3.25
C VAL A 127 12.72 10.66 -2.72
N PRO A 128 12.31 10.62 -1.43
CA PRO A 128 11.47 9.53 -0.94
C PRO A 128 10.09 9.49 -1.63
N ALA A 129 9.53 10.64 -2.02
CA ALA A 129 8.27 10.68 -2.77
C ALA A 129 8.38 9.99 -4.13
N ILE A 130 9.43 10.27 -4.92
CA ILE A 130 9.64 9.63 -6.22
C ILE A 130 9.86 8.12 -6.07
N ILE A 131 10.67 7.68 -5.10
CA ILE A 131 10.90 6.24 -4.84
C ILE A 131 9.57 5.55 -4.52
N ARG A 132 8.79 6.11 -3.59
CA ARG A 132 7.48 5.57 -3.21
C ARG A 132 6.49 5.56 -4.39
N GLY A 133 6.46 6.62 -5.19
CA GLY A 133 5.59 6.74 -6.34
C GLY A 133 5.91 5.71 -7.44
N LEU A 134 7.19 5.42 -7.69
CA LEU A 134 7.62 4.38 -8.64
C LEU A 134 7.24 2.97 -8.16
N ILE A 135 7.33 2.71 -6.85
CA ILE A 135 6.94 1.42 -6.29
C ILE A 135 5.43 1.22 -6.33
N ALA A 136 4.65 2.26 -6.00
CA ALA A 136 3.20 2.20 -6.13
C ALA A 136 2.76 2.02 -7.59
N MET A 137 3.46 2.64 -8.56
CA MET A 137 3.26 2.39 -9.99
C MET A 137 3.50 0.91 -10.37
N ALA A 138 4.54 0.28 -9.82
CA ALA A 138 4.81 -1.14 -10.04
C ALA A 138 3.68 -2.02 -9.48
N TRP A 139 3.25 -1.76 -8.24
CA TRP A 139 2.13 -2.48 -7.62
C TRP A 139 0.79 -2.27 -8.31
N TYR A 140 0.55 -1.06 -8.83
CA TYR A 140 -0.65 -0.77 -9.61
C TYR A 140 -0.75 -1.65 -10.86
N GLY A 141 0.39 -1.88 -11.52
CA GLY A 141 0.47 -2.79 -12.66
C GLY A 141 0.23 -4.25 -12.25
N VAL A 142 0.90 -4.72 -11.19
CA VAL A 142 0.76 -6.10 -10.69
C VAL A 142 -0.69 -6.41 -10.35
N GLN A 143 -1.36 -5.56 -9.57
CA GLN A 143 -2.74 -5.80 -9.18
C GLN A 143 -3.70 -5.74 -10.38
N THR A 144 -3.47 -4.84 -11.34
CA THR A 144 -4.25 -4.81 -12.59
C THR A 144 -4.05 -6.09 -13.41
N PHE A 145 -2.83 -6.61 -13.46
CA PHE A 145 -2.51 -7.88 -14.12
C PHE A 145 -3.21 -9.07 -13.46
N LEU A 146 -3.14 -9.17 -12.13
CA LEU A 146 -3.80 -10.25 -11.39
C LEU A 146 -5.34 -10.20 -11.55
N ALA A 147 -5.92 -9.00 -11.53
CA ALA A 147 -7.34 -8.82 -11.85
C ALA A 147 -7.65 -9.26 -13.29
N ALA A 148 -6.77 -8.95 -14.25
CA ALA A 148 -6.95 -9.35 -15.65
C ALA A 148 -6.94 -10.88 -15.82
N GLN A 149 -6.16 -11.61 -15.02
CA GLN A 149 -6.20 -13.08 -15.02
C GLN A 149 -7.55 -13.62 -14.56
N SER A 150 -8.17 -13.01 -13.54
CA SER A 150 -9.54 -13.35 -13.13
C SER A 150 -10.53 -13.16 -14.27
N LEU A 151 -10.40 -12.04 -15.02
CA LEU A 151 -11.26 -11.73 -16.15
C LEU A 151 -11.05 -12.70 -17.33
N ASN A 152 -9.80 -13.12 -17.59
CA ASN A 152 -9.49 -14.11 -18.63
C ASN A 152 -10.27 -15.41 -18.44
N ILE A 153 -10.39 -15.90 -17.20
CA ILE A 153 -11.10 -17.14 -16.90
C ILE A 153 -12.60 -17.01 -17.18
N VAL A 154 -13.18 -15.84 -16.88
CA VAL A 154 -14.58 -15.54 -17.25
C VAL A 154 -14.73 -15.55 -18.77
N PHE A 155 -13.85 -14.88 -19.51
CA PHE A 155 -13.89 -14.89 -20.98
C PHE A 155 -13.75 -16.29 -21.56
N LEU A 156 -12.77 -17.07 -21.10
CA LEU A 156 -12.57 -18.45 -21.59
C LEU A 156 -13.77 -19.36 -21.30
N LYS A 157 -14.48 -19.14 -20.19
CA LYS A 157 -15.64 -19.94 -19.82
C LYS A 157 -16.89 -19.59 -20.63
N PHE A 158 -17.15 -18.31 -20.85
CA PHE A 158 -18.42 -17.82 -21.43
C PHE A 158 -18.31 -17.43 -22.91
N ILE A 159 -17.09 -17.23 -23.41
CA ILE A 159 -16.80 -16.92 -24.81
C ILE A 159 -15.72 -17.90 -25.28
N PRO A 160 -16.07 -19.15 -25.63
CA PRO A 160 -15.07 -20.17 -25.97
C PRO A 160 -14.12 -19.78 -27.12
N GLY A 161 -14.60 -18.94 -28.06
CA GLY A 161 -13.78 -18.38 -29.13
C GLY A 161 -12.62 -17.48 -28.65
N ALA A 162 -12.67 -17.00 -27.40
CA ALA A 162 -11.57 -16.27 -26.77
C ALA A 162 -10.31 -17.14 -26.58
N ALA A 163 -10.42 -18.47 -26.64
CA ALA A 163 -9.26 -19.35 -26.60
C ALA A 163 -8.28 -19.09 -27.76
N ALA A 164 -8.76 -18.66 -28.93
CA ALA A 164 -7.90 -18.28 -30.06
C ALA A 164 -7.00 -17.06 -29.76
N LEU A 165 -7.36 -16.26 -28.76
CA LEU A 165 -6.58 -15.08 -28.34
C LEU A 165 -5.46 -15.43 -27.35
N LEU A 166 -5.32 -16.71 -26.97
CA LEU A 166 -4.21 -17.18 -26.13
C LEU A 166 -2.92 -17.40 -26.93
N GLU A 167 -3.02 -17.67 -28.23
CA GLU A 167 -1.87 -17.92 -29.11
C GLU A 167 -1.07 -16.65 -29.47
N PRO A 168 -1.70 -15.58 -30.01
CA PRO A 168 -0.95 -14.37 -30.33
C PRO A 168 -0.45 -13.72 -29.03
N SER A 169 0.84 -13.38 -28.97
CA SER A 169 1.45 -12.71 -27.83
C SER A 169 2.33 -11.54 -28.23
N PHE A 170 2.41 -10.54 -27.35
CA PHE A 170 3.21 -9.34 -27.51
C PHE A 170 3.80 -8.93 -26.16
N LEU A 171 5.11 -8.62 -26.13
CA LEU A 171 5.84 -8.23 -24.91
C LEU A 171 5.63 -9.15 -23.69
N GLY A 172 5.44 -10.45 -23.94
CA GLY A 172 5.29 -11.47 -22.90
C GLY A 172 3.87 -11.71 -22.39
N LEU A 173 2.85 -11.06 -22.96
CA LEU A 173 1.44 -11.31 -22.62
C LEU A 173 0.64 -11.68 -23.88
N ASN A 174 -0.24 -12.68 -23.78
CA ASN A 174 -1.13 -13.06 -24.88
C ASN A 174 -2.21 -12.00 -25.15
N ALA A 175 -2.84 -12.03 -26.33
CA ALA A 175 -3.81 -11.03 -26.74
C ALA A 175 -5.02 -10.98 -25.80
N LEU A 176 -5.48 -12.12 -25.29
CA LEU A 176 -6.56 -12.15 -24.28
C LEU A 176 -6.15 -11.41 -23.01
N GLY A 177 -4.93 -11.64 -22.53
CA GLY A 177 -4.37 -10.96 -21.37
C GLY A 177 -4.25 -9.46 -21.59
N TRP A 178 -3.79 -9.02 -22.76
CA TRP A 178 -3.75 -7.60 -23.12
C TRP A 178 -5.14 -6.96 -23.15
N ILE A 179 -6.13 -7.65 -23.72
CA ILE A 179 -7.53 -7.17 -23.77
C ILE A 179 -8.07 -7.01 -22.35
N SER A 180 -7.97 -8.06 -21.52
CA SER A 180 -8.43 -8.00 -20.13
C SER A 180 -7.71 -6.94 -19.32
N TYR A 181 -6.40 -6.82 -19.48
CA TYR A 181 -5.61 -5.78 -18.82
C TYR A 181 -6.07 -4.38 -19.26
N ALA A 182 -6.23 -4.14 -20.57
CA ALA A 182 -6.67 -2.86 -21.11
C ALA A 182 -8.08 -2.47 -20.63
N VAL A 183 -9.02 -3.43 -20.61
CA VAL A 183 -10.37 -3.21 -20.09
C VAL A 183 -10.31 -2.75 -18.63
N LEU A 184 -9.57 -3.45 -17.78
CA LEU A 184 -9.47 -3.11 -16.36
C LEU A 184 -8.64 -1.85 -16.10
N TRP A 185 -7.62 -1.59 -16.91
CA TRP A 185 -6.83 -0.36 -16.82
C TRP A 185 -7.68 0.87 -17.15
N VAL A 186 -8.46 0.82 -18.24
CA VAL A 186 -9.40 1.89 -18.61
C VAL A 186 -10.50 2.05 -17.56
N ALA A 187 -11.09 0.95 -17.08
CA ALA A 187 -12.16 0.99 -16.08
C ALA A 187 -11.68 1.59 -14.75
N GLN A 188 -10.49 1.21 -14.28
CA GLN A 188 -9.87 1.80 -13.09
C GLN A 188 -9.58 3.29 -13.27
N GLY A 189 -9.01 3.69 -14.42
CA GLY A 189 -8.77 5.10 -14.74
C GLY A 189 -10.06 5.93 -14.77
N ALA A 190 -11.13 5.38 -15.34
CA ALA A 190 -12.44 6.02 -15.37
C ALA A 190 -13.03 6.18 -13.95
N LEU A 191 -13.00 5.12 -13.13
CA LEU A 191 -13.47 5.17 -11.74
C LEU A 191 -12.67 6.18 -10.92
N PHE A 192 -11.37 6.26 -11.13
CA PHE A 192 -10.53 7.28 -10.50
C PHE A 192 -10.92 8.70 -10.91
N TRP A 193 -11.21 8.92 -12.21
CA TRP A 193 -11.60 10.23 -12.73
C TRP A 193 -12.94 10.73 -12.16
N MET A 194 -13.83 9.82 -11.76
CA MET A 194 -15.09 10.14 -11.09
C MET A 194 -14.90 10.69 -9.66
N GLY A 195 -13.68 10.60 -9.09
CA GLY A 195 -13.32 11.20 -7.81
C GLY A 195 -13.56 10.31 -6.59
N MET A 196 -13.17 10.82 -5.42
CA MET A 196 -13.09 10.05 -4.17
C MET A 196 -14.44 9.49 -3.70
N ASP A 197 -15.54 10.20 -3.94
CA ASP A 197 -16.88 9.75 -3.54
C ASP A 197 -17.33 8.50 -4.31
N ALA A 198 -17.01 8.42 -5.61
CA ALA A 198 -17.30 7.25 -6.43
C ALA A 198 -16.45 6.06 -6.00
N ILE A 199 -15.15 6.28 -5.78
CA ILE A 199 -14.20 5.29 -5.27
C ILE A 199 -14.71 4.73 -3.94
N ARG A 200 -15.10 5.59 -2.99
CA ARG A 200 -15.63 5.17 -1.70
C ARG A 200 -16.87 4.27 -1.84
N LYS A 201 -17.86 4.70 -2.61
CA LYS A 201 -19.10 3.91 -2.83
C LYS A 201 -18.82 2.57 -3.48
N PHE A 202 -17.85 2.51 -4.40
CA PHE A 202 -17.42 1.26 -5.03
C PHE A 202 -16.81 0.29 -4.00
N ILE A 203 -15.90 0.79 -3.16
CA ILE A 203 -15.22 -0.01 -2.13
C ILE A 203 -16.18 -0.51 -1.06
N ASP A 204 -17.14 0.32 -0.64
CA ASP A 204 -18.13 -0.03 0.40
C ASP A 204 -18.90 -1.32 0.04
N TRP A 205 -19.07 -1.61 -1.26
CA TRP A 205 -19.68 -2.86 -1.76
C TRP A 205 -18.67 -3.97 -2.06
N ALA A 206 -17.51 -3.62 -2.64
CA ALA A 206 -16.52 -4.61 -3.08
C ALA A 206 -15.95 -5.43 -1.92
N GLY A 207 -15.63 -4.78 -0.79
CA GLY A 207 -15.03 -5.45 0.37
C GLY A 207 -15.88 -6.58 0.95
N PRO A 208 -17.15 -6.32 1.34
CA PRO A 208 -18.06 -7.36 1.84
C PRO A 208 -18.32 -8.48 0.83
N ALA A 209 -18.39 -8.16 -0.46
CA ALA A 209 -18.64 -9.16 -1.51
C ALA A 209 -17.55 -10.25 -1.56
N VAL A 210 -16.28 -9.86 -1.43
CA VAL A 210 -15.16 -10.82 -1.36
C VAL A 210 -15.32 -11.76 -0.19
N TYR A 211 -15.69 -11.24 0.97
CA TYR A 211 -15.87 -12.08 2.15
C TYR A 211 -16.95 -13.12 1.97
N VAL A 212 -18.10 -12.72 1.42
CA VAL A 212 -19.18 -13.66 1.14
C VAL A 212 -18.69 -14.76 0.20
N VAL A 213 -18.00 -14.41 -0.88
CA VAL A 213 -17.48 -15.38 -1.85
C VAL A 213 -16.41 -16.29 -1.25
N MET A 214 -15.48 -15.74 -0.48
CA MET A 214 -14.39 -16.51 0.12
C MET A 214 -14.86 -17.43 1.25
N ILE A 215 -15.83 -16.99 2.06
CA ILE A 215 -16.48 -17.84 3.05
C ILE A 215 -17.28 -18.94 2.35
N ALA A 216 -18.05 -18.61 1.31
CA ALA A 216 -18.80 -19.60 0.54
C ALA A 216 -17.86 -20.63 -0.10
N LEU A 217 -16.74 -20.18 -0.66
CA LEU A 217 -15.70 -21.04 -1.23
C LEU A 217 -15.10 -21.95 -0.15
N ALA A 218 -14.71 -21.41 1.01
CA ALA A 218 -14.17 -22.20 2.11
C ALA A 218 -15.17 -23.25 2.61
N VAL A 219 -16.43 -22.86 2.81
CA VAL A 219 -17.50 -23.78 3.24
C VAL A 219 -17.71 -24.88 2.21
N TYR A 220 -17.77 -24.54 0.92
CA TYR A 220 -17.90 -25.51 -0.17
C TYR A 220 -16.74 -26.51 -0.15
N LEU A 221 -15.49 -26.02 -0.15
CA LEU A 221 -14.31 -26.89 -0.20
C LEU A 221 -14.21 -27.79 1.03
N VAL A 222 -14.47 -27.26 2.23
CA VAL A 222 -14.45 -28.06 3.47
C VAL A 222 -15.57 -29.09 3.50
N ALA A 223 -16.77 -28.75 3.01
CA ALA A 223 -17.88 -29.69 2.91
C ALA A 223 -17.60 -30.81 1.89
N THR A 224 -16.99 -30.50 0.75
CA THR A 224 -16.61 -31.48 -0.26
C THR A 224 -15.43 -32.34 0.18
N ALA A 225 -14.43 -31.77 0.85
CA ALA A 225 -13.31 -32.50 1.41
C ALA A 225 -13.71 -33.42 2.58
N GLY A 226 -14.67 -32.97 3.40
CA GLY A 226 -14.92 -33.49 4.72
C GLY A 226 -13.94 -32.93 5.75
N ILE A 227 -14.44 -32.44 6.89
CA ILE A 227 -13.64 -31.73 7.91
C ILE A 227 -12.44 -32.56 8.40
N GLY A 228 -12.59 -33.88 8.54
CA GLY A 228 -11.52 -34.77 8.98
C GLY A 228 -10.35 -34.93 7.99
N ASN A 229 -10.54 -34.56 6.72
CA ASN A 229 -9.52 -34.64 5.68
C ASN A 229 -8.75 -33.33 5.50
N ILE A 230 -9.10 -32.28 6.25
CA ILE A 230 -8.39 -31.01 6.23
C ILE A 230 -7.12 -31.14 7.08
N SER A 231 -5.97 -31.12 6.42
CA SER A 231 -4.68 -31.14 7.09
C SER A 231 -4.05 -29.75 7.16
N LEU A 232 -3.72 -29.31 8.37
CA LEU A 232 -2.94 -28.09 8.61
C LEU A 232 -1.42 -28.33 8.54
N THR A 233 -0.99 -29.56 8.23
CA THR A 233 0.43 -29.92 8.06
C THR A 233 0.84 -30.09 6.59
N LEU A 234 -0.04 -29.73 5.64
CA LEU A 234 0.28 -29.77 4.22
C LEU A 234 1.44 -28.83 3.90
N SER A 235 2.37 -29.30 3.10
CA SER A 235 3.54 -28.56 2.62
C SER A 235 3.82 -28.98 1.18
N VAL A 236 4.49 -28.11 0.43
CA VAL A 236 5.03 -28.48 -0.89
C VAL A 236 6.29 -29.29 -0.67
N GLY A 237 6.28 -30.56 -1.10
CA GLY A 237 7.43 -31.47 -0.97
C GLY A 237 7.46 -32.24 0.36
N ALA A 238 8.65 -32.67 0.76
CA ALA A 238 8.84 -33.45 1.99
C ALA A 238 8.69 -32.53 3.22
N PRO A 239 7.93 -32.94 4.26
CA PRO A 239 7.78 -32.15 5.47
C PRO A 239 9.12 -31.84 6.13
N MET A 240 9.34 -30.57 6.44
CA MET A 240 10.52 -30.14 7.19
C MET A 240 10.40 -30.53 8.67
N SER A 241 11.53 -30.81 9.32
CA SER A 241 11.56 -30.90 10.78
C SER A 241 11.27 -29.52 11.38
N PHE A 242 10.73 -29.51 12.61
CA PHE A 242 10.41 -28.26 13.30
C PHE A 242 11.62 -27.31 13.36
N GLY A 243 12.79 -27.81 13.77
CA GLY A 243 14.02 -27.02 13.84
C GLY A 243 14.46 -26.46 12.48
N ALA A 244 14.36 -27.24 11.40
CA ALA A 244 14.71 -26.80 10.05
C ALA A 244 13.72 -25.77 9.50
N SER A 245 12.46 -25.81 9.93
CA SER A 245 11.42 -24.88 9.47
C SER A 245 11.51 -23.48 10.09
N ILE A 246 12.13 -23.32 11.27
CA ILE A 246 12.17 -22.03 11.98
C ILE A 246 12.80 -20.91 11.14
N PRO A 247 14.01 -21.07 10.55
CA PRO A 247 14.61 -20.02 9.72
C PRO A 247 13.74 -19.67 8.51
N VAL A 248 13.05 -20.65 7.92
CA VAL A 248 12.16 -20.45 6.78
C VAL A 248 10.90 -19.70 7.18
N MET A 249 10.33 -20.00 8.35
CA MET A 249 9.21 -19.24 8.93
C MET A 249 9.61 -17.78 9.17
N LEU A 250 10.82 -17.51 9.67
CA LEU A 250 11.31 -16.15 9.85
C LEU A 250 11.45 -15.40 8.51
N SER A 251 11.91 -16.08 7.46
CA SER A 251 11.93 -15.51 6.10
C SER A 251 10.52 -15.24 5.57
N ALA A 252 9.57 -16.14 5.81
CA ALA A 252 8.16 -15.95 5.44
C ALA A 252 7.54 -14.74 6.16
N ILE A 253 7.80 -14.58 7.47
CA ILE A 253 7.41 -13.39 8.24
C ILE A 253 8.00 -12.14 7.60
N ALA A 254 9.26 -12.17 7.20
CA ALA A 254 9.94 -11.02 6.63
C ALA A 254 9.40 -10.64 5.24
N LEU A 255 8.98 -11.62 4.45
CA LEU A 255 8.30 -11.42 3.18
C LEU A 255 6.91 -10.81 3.35
N VAL A 256 6.15 -11.22 4.38
CA VAL A 256 4.86 -10.60 4.71
C VAL A 256 5.04 -9.12 5.06
N VAL A 257 6.05 -8.78 5.86
CA VAL A 257 6.38 -7.38 6.16
C VAL A 257 6.77 -6.61 4.90
N SER A 258 7.55 -7.23 4.01
CA SER A 258 7.96 -6.63 2.74
C SER A 258 6.78 -6.38 1.80
N TYR A 259 5.82 -7.31 1.72
CA TYR A 259 4.58 -7.14 0.95
C TYR A 259 3.76 -5.93 1.43
N PHE A 260 3.58 -5.79 2.74
CA PHE A 260 2.84 -4.66 3.31
C PHE A 260 3.65 -3.35 3.41
N SER A 261 4.95 -3.36 3.06
CA SER A 261 5.83 -2.20 3.29
C SER A 261 5.40 -0.94 2.51
N GLY A 262 4.91 -1.11 1.28
CA GLY A 262 4.34 -0.02 0.47
C GLY A 262 3.09 0.60 1.11
N PRO A 263 1.99 -0.20 1.28
CA PRO A 263 0.79 0.24 1.99
C PRO A 263 1.07 0.85 3.37
N MET A 264 2.06 0.33 4.10
CA MET A 264 2.44 0.81 5.42
C MET A 264 3.06 2.22 5.41
N LEU A 265 3.88 2.59 4.41
CA LEU A 265 4.31 3.99 4.22
C LEU A 265 3.14 4.88 3.76
N ASN A 266 2.38 4.35 2.80
CA ASN A 266 1.21 5.02 2.22
C ASN A 266 0.17 5.37 3.27
N PHE A 267 0.10 4.60 4.35
CA PHE A 267 -0.80 4.86 5.46
C PHE A 267 -0.62 6.24 6.11
N GLY A 268 0.55 6.88 5.99
CA GLY A 268 0.73 8.28 6.37
C GLY A 268 -0.28 9.22 5.67
N ASP A 269 -0.54 9.00 4.38
CA ASP A 269 -1.48 9.81 3.59
C ASP A 269 -2.92 9.70 4.09
N PHE A 270 -3.31 8.53 4.60
CA PHE A 270 -4.66 8.26 5.09
C PHE A 270 -4.83 8.58 6.58
N SER A 271 -3.81 8.32 7.38
CA SER A 271 -3.82 8.58 8.82
C SER A 271 -4.05 10.06 9.15
N ARG A 272 -3.66 10.96 8.24
CA ARG A 272 -3.91 12.41 8.33
C ARG A 272 -5.40 12.75 8.48
N TYR A 273 -6.32 11.90 8.00
CA TYR A 273 -7.77 12.13 8.14
C TYR A 273 -8.31 11.71 9.51
N GLY A 274 -7.53 10.97 10.30
CA GLY A 274 -7.93 10.41 11.59
C GLY A 274 -8.19 11.47 12.65
N ARG A 275 -9.38 11.44 13.26
CA ARG A 275 -9.80 12.41 14.31
C ARG A 275 -8.93 12.41 15.57
N SER A 276 -8.27 11.28 15.85
CA SER A 276 -7.32 11.16 16.96
C SER A 276 -6.40 9.96 16.72
N PHE A 277 -5.18 10.01 17.27
CA PHE A 277 -4.24 8.90 17.15
C PHE A 277 -4.76 7.61 17.83
N ALA A 278 -5.50 7.74 18.94
CA ALA A 278 -6.14 6.58 19.58
C ALA A 278 -7.17 5.91 18.65
N ALA A 279 -7.93 6.71 17.89
CA ALA A 279 -8.88 6.18 16.92
C ALA A 279 -8.16 5.43 15.79
N VAL A 280 -7.05 5.98 15.28
CA VAL A 280 -6.19 5.34 14.28
C VAL A 280 -5.61 4.02 14.80
N LYS A 281 -5.01 4.00 16.00
CA LYS A 281 -4.45 2.78 16.60
C LYS A 281 -5.50 1.68 16.75
N ARG A 282 -6.71 2.04 17.22
CA ARG A 282 -7.81 1.07 17.36
C ARG A 282 -8.29 0.56 15.99
N GLY A 283 -8.39 1.43 15.00
CA GLY A 283 -8.74 1.04 13.63
C GLY A 283 -7.71 0.10 13.01
N ASN A 284 -6.41 0.41 13.18
CA ASN A 284 -5.33 -0.46 12.74
C ASN A 284 -5.42 -1.82 13.43
N MET A 285 -5.56 -1.88 14.77
CA MET A 285 -5.62 -3.15 15.51
C MET A 285 -6.74 -4.08 15.01
N LEU A 286 -7.89 -3.51 14.67
CA LEU A 286 -9.02 -4.28 14.12
C LEU A 286 -8.78 -4.68 12.66
N GLY A 287 -8.17 -3.79 11.87
CA GLY A 287 -8.05 -3.94 10.41
C GLY A 287 -6.85 -4.77 9.96
N LEU A 288 -5.76 -4.71 10.72
CA LEU A 288 -4.53 -5.46 10.50
C LEU A 288 -4.62 -6.79 11.26
N PRO A 289 -4.26 -6.96 12.55
CA PRO A 289 -4.26 -8.29 13.18
C PRO A 289 -5.58 -9.07 13.14
N VAL A 290 -6.71 -8.45 13.52
CA VAL A 290 -7.98 -9.19 13.69
C VAL A 290 -8.56 -9.62 12.34
N ASN A 291 -8.71 -8.66 11.43
CA ASN A 291 -9.23 -8.92 10.08
C ASN A 291 -8.26 -9.78 9.24
N PHE A 292 -6.95 -9.55 9.34
CA PHE A 292 -5.96 -10.37 8.63
C PHE A 292 -5.86 -11.80 9.15
N LEU A 293 -6.09 -12.03 10.46
CA LEU A 293 -6.19 -13.39 11.00
C LEU A 293 -7.34 -14.16 10.33
N PHE A 294 -8.52 -13.53 10.19
CA PHE A 294 -9.66 -14.16 9.53
C PHE A 294 -9.38 -14.45 8.05
N PHE A 295 -8.78 -13.50 7.33
CA PHE A 295 -8.26 -13.70 5.97
C PHE A 295 -7.27 -14.87 5.88
N SER A 296 -6.31 -14.95 6.82
CA SER A 296 -5.26 -15.97 6.82
C SER A 296 -5.83 -17.36 7.06
N ILE A 297 -6.81 -17.48 7.97
CA ILE A 297 -7.53 -18.74 8.21
C ILE A 297 -8.26 -19.18 6.95
N LEU A 298 -9.03 -18.29 6.31
CA LEU A 298 -9.74 -18.63 5.07
C LEU A 298 -8.78 -19.09 3.97
N THR A 299 -7.66 -18.38 3.79
CA THR A 299 -6.64 -18.70 2.80
C THR A 299 -6.06 -20.10 3.02
N VAL A 300 -5.62 -20.37 4.25
CA VAL A 300 -5.00 -21.66 4.62
C VAL A 300 -6.00 -22.80 4.55
N LEU A 301 -7.25 -22.59 4.97
CA LEU A 301 -8.31 -23.59 4.88
C LEU A 301 -8.66 -23.92 3.43
N CYS A 302 -8.87 -22.92 2.57
CA CYS A 302 -9.14 -23.13 1.16
C CYS A 302 -8.00 -23.91 0.48
N ALA A 303 -6.75 -23.46 0.68
CA ALA A 303 -5.58 -24.16 0.14
C ALA A 303 -5.51 -25.61 0.64
N SER A 304 -5.69 -25.83 1.94
CA SER A 304 -5.60 -27.18 2.53
C SER A 304 -6.71 -28.12 2.05
N ALA A 305 -7.89 -27.57 1.74
CA ALA A 305 -9.01 -28.35 1.21
C ALA A 305 -8.85 -28.71 -0.27
N THR A 306 -7.96 -28.06 -1.02
CA THR A 306 -7.79 -28.34 -2.46
C THR A 306 -7.17 -29.71 -2.72
N VAL A 307 -6.29 -30.20 -1.83
CA VAL A 307 -5.68 -31.53 -1.96
C VAL A 307 -6.72 -32.65 -1.89
N PRO A 308 -7.58 -32.75 -0.86
CA PRO A 308 -8.61 -33.78 -0.82
C PRO A 308 -9.70 -33.61 -1.89
N VAL A 309 -9.97 -32.39 -2.36
CA VAL A 309 -11.03 -32.13 -3.37
C VAL A 309 -10.54 -32.36 -4.80
N PHE A 310 -9.34 -31.90 -5.15
CA PHE A 310 -8.81 -31.88 -6.51
C PHE A 310 -7.58 -32.78 -6.72
N GLY A 311 -7.05 -33.39 -5.66
CA GLY A 311 -5.86 -34.25 -5.71
C GLY A 311 -4.53 -33.49 -5.81
N LYS A 312 -4.55 -32.15 -5.84
CA LYS A 312 -3.36 -31.29 -5.89
C LYS A 312 -3.56 -30.06 -5.02
N LEU A 313 -2.45 -29.51 -4.50
CA LEU A 313 -2.46 -28.25 -3.78
C LEU A 313 -2.65 -27.10 -4.78
N ILE A 314 -3.72 -26.33 -4.62
CA ILE A 314 -3.98 -25.08 -5.33
C ILE A 314 -4.01 -23.96 -4.29
N THR A 315 -3.13 -22.98 -4.44
CA THR A 315 -3.00 -21.86 -3.51
C THR A 315 -3.65 -20.58 -4.03
N ASP A 316 -3.84 -20.48 -5.34
CA ASP A 316 -4.55 -19.37 -5.98
C ASP A 316 -6.08 -19.59 -5.88
N PRO A 317 -6.84 -18.68 -5.25
CA PRO A 317 -8.30 -18.80 -5.16
C PRO A 317 -8.99 -18.68 -6.53
N ILE A 318 -8.39 -17.99 -7.50
CA ILE A 318 -8.91 -17.88 -8.86
C ILE A 318 -8.80 -19.23 -9.57
N GLU A 319 -7.62 -19.87 -9.53
CA GLU A 319 -7.44 -21.22 -10.07
C GLU A 319 -8.37 -22.22 -9.35
N THR A 320 -8.54 -22.05 -8.03
CA THR A 320 -9.45 -22.88 -7.25
C THR A 320 -10.90 -22.79 -7.75
N VAL A 321 -11.40 -21.57 -7.97
CA VAL A 321 -12.74 -21.36 -8.54
C VAL A 321 -12.85 -21.92 -9.96
N GLN A 322 -11.80 -21.79 -10.77
CA GLN A 322 -11.77 -22.39 -12.12
C GLN A 322 -11.84 -23.93 -12.06
N ALA A 323 -11.14 -24.55 -11.11
CA ALA A 323 -11.10 -26.00 -10.90
C ALA A 323 -12.46 -26.58 -10.47
N ILE A 324 -13.30 -25.81 -9.78
CA ILE A 324 -14.69 -26.21 -9.46
C ILE A 324 -15.50 -26.43 -10.75
N GLY A 325 -15.19 -25.72 -11.83
CA GLY A 325 -15.80 -25.92 -13.16
C GLY A 325 -17.25 -25.43 -13.31
N ALA A 326 -17.95 -25.16 -12.20
CA ALA A 326 -19.33 -24.68 -12.19
C ALA A 326 -19.44 -23.26 -12.79
N PRO A 327 -20.23 -23.06 -13.88
CA PRO A 327 -20.31 -21.76 -14.56
C PRO A 327 -20.64 -20.60 -13.63
N PHE A 328 -21.61 -20.79 -12.72
CA PHE A 328 -21.99 -19.76 -11.76
C PHE A 328 -20.86 -19.41 -10.78
N ALA A 329 -20.12 -20.40 -10.28
CA ALA A 329 -18.99 -20.17 -9.39
C ALA A 329 -17.88 -19.39 -10.09
N ILE A 330 -17.58 -19.74 -11.35
CA ILE A 330 -16.59 -19.03 -12.17
C ILE A 330 -16.99 -17.58 -12.41
N LEU A 331 -18.25 -17.32 -12.76
CA LEU A 331 -18.75 -15.97 -12.98
C LEU A 331 -18.71 -15.14 -11.69
N LEU A 332 -19.28 -15.69 -10.61
CA LEU A 332 -19.37 -15.01 -9.32
C LEU A 332 -17.98 -14.74 -8.73
N GLY A 333 -17.12 -15.77 -8.68
CA GLY A 333 -15.76 -15.66 -8.15
C GLY A 333 -14.90 -14.74 -9.01
N GLY A 334 -14.87 -14.95 -10.33
CA GLY A 334 -14.09 -14.14 -11.26
C GLY A 334 -14.45 -12.65 -11.20
N LEU A 335 -15.74 -12.31 -11.28
CA LEU A 335 -16.19 -10.91 -11.21
C LEU A 335 -15.97 -10.29 -9.81
N THR A 336 -16.12 -11.08 -8.74
CA THR A 336 -15.84 -10.60 -7.38
C THR A 336 -14.35 -10.29 -7.20
N PHE A 337 -13.46 -11.17 -7.66
CA PHE A 337 -12.01 -10.94 -7.59
C PHE A 337 -11.56 -9.76 -8.45
N VAL A 338 -12.14 -9.59 -9.65
CA VAL A 338 -11.94 -8.38 -10.47
C VAL A 338 -12.35 -7.14 -9.70
N THR A 339 -13.58 -7.11 -9.18
CA THR A 339 -14.15 -5.95 -8.50
C THR A 339 -13.33 -5.58 -7.26
N ALA A 340 -12.97 -6.58 -6.45
CA ALA A 340 -12.14 -6.42 -5.28
C ALA A 340 -10.76 -5.85 -5.59
N THR A 341 -10.10 -6.44 -6.58
CA THR A 341 -8.74 -6.06 -6.97
C THR A 341 -8.73 -4.68 -7.61
N VAL A 342 -9.77 -4.28 -8.34
CA VAL A 342 -9.93 -2.91 -8.83
C VAL A 342 -10.08 -1.91 -7.67
N GLY A 343 -10.91 -2.21 -6.68
CA GLY A 343 -11.20 -1.28 -5.57
C GLY A 343 -9.98 -1.02 -4.71
N ILE A 344 -9.32 -2.09 -4.28
CA ILE A 344 -8.11 -2.03 -3.47
C ILE A 344 -6.95 -1.37 -4.20
N ASN A 345 -6.79 -1.63 -5.50
CA ASN A 345 -5.66 -1.11 -6.26
C ASN A 345 -5.73 0.40 -6.41
N ILE A 346 -6.94 0.95 -6.53
CA ILE A 346 -7.16 2.40 -6.50
C ILE A 346 -6.73 2.98 -5.14
N VAL A 347 -7.16 2.38 -4.03
CA VAL A 347 -6.84 2.89 -2.69
C VAL A 347 -5.34 2.81 -2.39
N ALA A 348 -4.78 1.62 -2.53
CA ALA A 348 -3.44 1.30 -2.07
C ALA A 348 -2.35 1.87 -3.01
N ASN A 349 -2.57 1.76 -4.32
CA ASN A 349 -1.50 1.95 -5.31
C ASN A 349 -1.77 3.10 -6.28
N PHE A 350 -2.91 3.78 -6.19
CA PHE A 350 -3.23 4.90 -7.08
C PHE A 350 -3.25 6.26 -6.35
N ILE A 351 -3.85 6.32 -5.16
CA ILE A 351 -3.95 7.56 -4.36
C ILE A 351 -2.57 8.04 -3.87
N SER A 352 -1.76 7.11 -3.40
CA SER A 352 -0.44 7.40 -2.84
C SER A 352 0.55 8.01 -3.84
N PRO A 353 0.77 7.42 -5.03
CA PRO A 353 1.64 8.04 -6.04
C PRO A 353 1.06 9.36 -6.56
N ALA A 354 -0.25 9.55 -6.54
CA ALA A 354 -0.85 10.83 -6.87
C ALA A 354 -0.40 11.95 -5.90
N PHE A 355 -0.30 11.67 -4.59
CA PHE A 355 0.31 12.62 -3.64
C PHE A 355 1.81 12.79 -3.86
N ASP A 356 2.54 11.72 -4.14
CA ASP A 356 3.99 11.77 -4.36
C ASP A 356 4.37 12.63 -5.57
N PHE A 357 3.79 12.34 -6.73
CA PHE A 357 4.09 13.09 -7.94
C PHE A 357 3.59 14.53 -7.85
N SER A 358 2.45 14.75 -7.19
CA SER A 358 1.97 16.11 -6.86
C SER A 358 2.98 16.87 -5.99
N ASN A 359 3.59 16.22 -4.98
CA ASN A 359 4.61 16.84 -4.14
C ASN A 359 5.86 17.29 -4.90
N VAL A 360 6.24 16.58 -5.98
CA VAL A 360 7.41 16.94 -6.81
C VAL A 360 7.24 18.30 -7.49
N ALA A 361 6.05 18.56 -8.03
CA ALA A 361 5.74 19.83 -8.70
C ALA A 361 4.27 20.24 -8.49
N PRO A 362 3.90 20.75 -7.30
CA PRO A 362 2.51 20.99 -6.89
C PRO A 362 1.68 21.89 -7.83
N ARG A 363 2.34 22.82 -8.55
CA ARG A 363 1.69 23.70 -9.53
C ARG A 363 1.41 23.05 -10.88
N ARG A 364 2.17 22.01 -11.24
CA ARG A 364 2.12 21.39 -12.57
C ARG A 364 1.45 20.03 -12.53
N ILE A 365 1.62 19.30 -11.44
CA ILE A 365 1.11 17.95 -11.26
C ILE A 365 -0.04 18.01 -10.25
N SER A 366 -1.27 17.99 -10.77
CA SER A 366 -2.44 17.79 -9.92
C SER A 366 -2.50 16.34 -9.42
N TRP A 367 -3.27 16.09 -8.36
CA TRP A 367 -3.52 14.72 -7.90
C TRP A 367 -4.03 13.80 -9.02
N ARG A 368 -4.93 14.30 -9.89
CA ARG A 368 -5.41 13.50 -11.03
C ARG A 368 -4.29 13.19 -12.02
N MET A 369 -3.44 14.17 -12.32
CA MET A 369 -2.32 13.97 -13.24
C MET A 369 -1.29 13.00 -12.67
N GLY A 370 -0.97 13.11 -11.37
CA GLY A 370 -0.07 12.17 -10.68
C GLY A 370 -0.58 10.73 -10.75
N GLY A 371 -1.88 10.53 -10.50
CA GLY A 371 -2.50 9.22 -10.65
C GLY A 371 -2.40 8.65 -12.07
N MET A 372 -2.62 9.46 -13.10
CA MET A 372 -2.47 9.01 -14.50
C MET A 372 -1.02 8.70 -14.89
N ILE A 373 -0.03 9.41 -14.33
CA ILE A 373 1.38 9.07 -14.51
C ILE A 373 1.65 7.66 -13.97
N ALA A 374 1.14 7.34 -12.78
CA ALA A 374 1.24 5.99 -12.21
C ALA A 374 0.53 4.95 -13.10
N ALA A 375 -0.67 5.26 -13.58
CA ALA A 375 -1.43 4.36 -14.44
C ALA A 375 -0.69 4.03 -15.73
N VAL A 376 -0.20 5.04 -16.46
CA VAL A 376 0.54 4.84 -17.72
C VAL A 376 1.87 4.14 -17.48
N GLY A 377 2.62 4.57 -16.46
CA GLY A 377 3.91 3.97 -16.14
C GLY A 377 3.81 2.50 -15.75
N SER A 378 2.71 2.07 -15.12
CA SER A 378 2.49 0.67 -14.77
C SER A 378 2.46 -0.28 -15.98
N VAL A 379 1.97 0.20 -17.14
CA VAL A 379 1.93 -0.57 -18.38
C VAL A 379 3.34 -0.77 -18.93
N LEU A 380 4.17 0.29 -18.85
CA LEU A 380 5.55 0.28 -19.33
C LEU A 380 6.44 -0.69 -18.53
N LEU A 381 6.11 -0.94 -17.27
CA LEU A 381 6.83 -1.89 -16.42
C LEU A 381 6.53 -3.35 -16.76
N THR A 382 5.51 -3.63 -17.57
CA THR A 382 5.13 -5.00 -18.00
C THR A 382 5.09 -6.01 -16.83
N PRO A 383 4.23 -5.79 -15.81
CA PRO A 383 4.24 -6.52 -14.53
C PRO A 383 4.16 -8.04 -14.67
N TRP A 384 3.51 -8.53 -15.73
CA TRP A 384 3.43 -9.96 -16.06
C TRP A 384 4.79 -10.62 -16.31
N ASN A 385 5.83 -9.86 -16.65
CA ASN A 385 7.18 -10.40 -16.89
C ASN A 385 7.98 -10.65 -15.60
N TRP A 386 7.56 -10.11 -14.45
CA TRP A 386 8.31 -10.22 -13.19
C TRP A 386 7.44 -10.56 -11.96
N TYR A 387 6.13 -10.73 -12.14
CA TYR A 387 5.18 -11.18 -11.11
C TYR A 387 4.32 -12.37 -11.60
N GLY A 388 4.89 -13.22 -12.46
CA GLY A 388 4.14 -14.31 -13.10
C GLY A 388 4.11 -15.64 -12.34
N ASN A 389 4.95 -15.83 -11.32
CA ASN A 389 5.06 -17.09 -10.56
C ASN A 389 5.62 -16.84 -9.14
N ASP A 390 5.53 -17.85 -8.28
CA ASP A 390 5.92 -17.78 -6.86
C ASP A 390 7.36 -17.26 -6.65
N GLN A 391 8.35 -17.76 -7.40
CA GLN A 391 9.74 -17.32 -7.23
C GLN A 391 9.93 -15.86 -7.63
N ALA A 392 9.30 -15.44 -8.72
CA ALA A 392 9.32 -14.05 -9.17
C ALA A 392 8.65 -13.11 -8.14
N ILE A 393 7.56 -13.56 -7.50
CA ILE A 393 6.90 -12.85 -6.41
C ILE A 393 7.86 -12.67 -5.23
N LEU A 394 8.43 -13.76 -4.72
CA LEU A 394 9.33 -13.72 -3.56
C LEU A 394 10.56 -12.83 -3.80
N TYR A 395 11.16 -12.92 -5.00
CA TYR A 395 12.28 -12.08 -5.39
C TYR A 395 11.90 -10.60 -5.47
N THR A 396 10.78 -10.29 -6.14
CA THR A 396 10.25 -8.93 -6.25
C THR A 396 9.99 -8.33 -4.86
N LEU A 397 9.40 -9.07 -3.93
CA LEU A 397 9.16 -8.61 -2.56
C LEU A 397 10.46 -8.24 -1.85
N GLY A 398 11.51 -9.04 -2.01
CA GLY A 398 12.84 -8.72 -1.51
C GLY A 398 13.39 -7.41 -2.09
N VAL A 399 13.27 -7.20 -3.39
CA VAL A 399 13.76 -5.97 -4.05
C VAL A 399 12.96 -4.73 -3.62
N LEU A 400 11.63 -4.82 -3.62
CA LEU A 400 10.77 -3.70 -3.21
C LEU A 400 10.96 -3.37 -1.72
N GLY A 401 11.04 -4.40 -0.87
CA GLY A 401 11.37 -4.24 0.54
C GLY A 401 12.71 -3.53 0.75
N ALA A 402 13.71 -3.84 -0.09
CA ALA A 402 15.03 -3.23 -0.02
C ALA A 402 15.02 -1.71 -0.29
N LEU A 403 14.20 -1.28 -1.25
CA LEU A 403 14.06 0.13 -1.63
C LEU A 403 13.29 0.95 -0.58
N ILE A 404 12.35 0.31 0.12
CA ILE A 404 11.46 0.95 1.09
C ILE A 404 12.04 0.97 2.50
N GLY A 405 12.74 -0.09 2.92
CA GLY A 405 13.28 -0.24 4.27
C GLY A 405 14.02 1.01 4.78
N PRO A 406 15.01 1.56 4.03
CA PRO A 406 15.74 2.76 4.43
C PRO A 406 14.85 3.97 4.72
N LEU A 407 13.76 4.14 3.97
CA LEU A 407 12.83 5.25 4.15
C LEU A 407 12.13 5.18 5.50
N PHE A 408 11.74 3.98 5.94
CA PHE A 408 11.19 3.77 7.29
C PHE A 408 12.19 4.13 8.37
N GLY A 409 13.41 3.62 8.24
CA GLY A 409 14.47 3.85 9.23
C GLY A 409 14.75 5.33 9.43
N ILE A 410 14.90 6.07 8.32
CA ILE A 410 15.17 7.50 8.32
C ILE A 410 13.99 8.28 8.90
N LEU A 411 12.75 7.97 8.51
CA LEU A 411 11.55 8.63 9.06
C LEU A 411 11.44 8.42 10.56
N ILE A 412 11.61 7.18 11.03
CA ILE A 412 11.48 6.83 12.45
C ILE A 412 12.58 7.52 13.26
N ALA A 413 13.83 7.45 12.81
CA ALA A 413 14.93 8.15 13.46
C ALA A 413 14.71 9.67 13.47
N GLY A 414 14.34 10.24 12.33
CA GLY A 414 14.12 11.68 12.18
C GLY A 414 12.99 12.21 13.03
N TYR A 415 11.83 11.57 13.02
CA TYR A 415 10.68 12.04 13.81
C TYR A 415 10.81 11.66 15.28
N TYR A 416 11.04 10.39 15.64
CA TYR A 416 10.95 9.95 17.04
C TYR A 416 12.21 10.19 17.87
N ILE A 417 13.39 10.05 17.26
CA ILE A 417 14.67 10.07 18.01
C ILE A 417 15.31 11.46 17.94
N VAL A 418 15.54 11.98 16.73
CA VAL A 418 16.24 13.25 16.49
C VAL A 418 15.31 14.43 16.75
N GLY A 419 14.16 14.45 16.07
CA GLY A 419 13.14 15.50 16.19
C GLY A 419 12.28 15.39 17.45
N LYS A 420 12.40 14.31 18.24
CA LYS A 420 11.66 14.08 19.50
C LYS A 420 10.14 14.28 19.37
N GLN A 421 9.60 13.89 18.22
CA GLN A 421 8.19 13.99 17.81
C GLN A 421 7.69 15.41 17.60
N ARG A 422 8.60 16.38 17.43
CA ARG A 422 8.28 17.80 17.25
C ARG A 422 8.33 18.21 15.78
N VAL A 423 7.31 18.94 15.30
CA VAL A 423 7.24 19.42 13.91
C VAL A 423 6.63 20.81 13.84
N ALA A 424 7.27 21.73 13.10
CA ALA A 424 6.75 23.06 12.79
C ALA A 424 6.02 23.03 11.44
N VAL A 425 4.69 22.89 11.44
CA VAL A 425 3.94 22.56 10.21
C VAL A 425 4.06 23.63 9.13
N ASP A 426 4.01 24.90 9.51
CA ASP A 426 3.98 26.02 8.57
C ASP A 426 5.32 26.13 7.79
N ASP A 427 6.44 25.83 8.46
CA ASP A 427 7.78 25.88 7.87
C ASP A 427 7.99 24.83 6.76
N MET A 428 7.17 23.77 6.72
CA MET A 428 7.21 22.77 5.64
C MET A 428 6.70 23.34 4.29
N TYR A 429 6.13 24.54 4.29
CA TYR A 429 5.61 25.23 3.11
C TYR A 429 6.39 26.50 2.76
N SER A 430 7.56 26.70 3.36
CA SER A 430 8.44 27.85 3.06
C SER A 430 9.71 27.42 2.31
N LYS A 431 10.14 28.23 1.33
CA LYS A 431 11.46 28.13 0.69
C LYS A 431 12.45 29.17 1.19
N ASP A 432 12.13 29.86 2.28
CA ASP A 432 13.04 30.81 2.89
C ASP A 432 14.36 30.10 3.27
N PRO A 433 15.52 30.59 2.79
CA PRO A 433 16.81 30.06 3.19
C PRO A 433 17.09 30.06 4.70
N ALA A 434 16.40 30.92 5.47
CA ALA A 434 16.46 30.97 6.92
C ALA A 434 15.44 30.03 7.60
N GLY A 435 14.55 29.38 6.84
CA GLY A 435 13.52 28.48 7.37
C GLY A 435 14.11 27.19 7.97
N ARG A 436 13.43 26.64 8.98
CA ARG A 436 13.90 25.48 9.77
C ARG A 436 14.18 24.24 8.92
N TYR A 437 13.44 24.06 7.83
CA TYR A 437 13.54 22.90 6.93
C TYR A 437 14.20 23.21 5.58
N TRP A 438 14.91 24.35 5.47
CA TRP A 438 15.71 24.65 4.29
C TRP A 438 17.01 23.85 4.25
N TYR A 439 17.63 23.55 5.39
CA TYR A 439 18.90 22.83 5.46
C TYR A 439 19.96 23.45 4.51
N ARG A 440 20.64 22.62 3.71
CA ARG A 440 21.57 23.06 2.68
C ARG A 440 20.89 23.03 1.33
N LYS A 441 20.50 24.22 0.83
CA LYS A 441 19.85 24.40 -0.49
C LYS A 441 18.54 23.60 -0.64
N GLY A 442 17.79 23.39 0.43
CA GLY A 442 16.54 22.62 0.44
C GLY A 442 16.68 21.13 0.77
N PHE A 443 17.90 20.64 1.05
CA PHE A 443 18.19 19.22 1.29
C PHE A 443 18.90 19.02 2.62
N ASN A 444 18.43 18.07 3.43
CA ASN A 444 19.16 17.56 4.58
C ASN A 444 20.26 16.60 4.09
N PRO A 445 21.56 16.97 4.18
CA PRO A 445 22.64 16.12 3.70
C PRO A 445 22.72 14.78 4.45
N ASN A 446 22.42 14.74 5.76
CA ASN A 446 22.46 13.51 6.54
C ASN A 446 21.40 12.51 6.08
N ALA A 447 20.20 13.00 5.74
CA ALA A 447 19.10 12.15 5.27
C ALA A 447 19.41 11.57 3.89
N ILE A 448 19.91 12.40 2.97
CA ILE A 448 20.30 11.97 1.62
C ILE A 448 21.46 10.98 1.67
N TRP A 449 22.52 11.27 2.44
CA TRP A 449 23.64 10.34 2.59
C TRP A 449 23.22 9.02 3.21
N THR A 450 22.36 9.05 4.22
CA THR A 450 21.83 7.82 4.81
C THR A 450 21.04 7.02 3.78
N LEU A 451 20.15 7.67 3.02
CA LEU A 451 19.34 6.99 2.02
C LEU A 451 20.22 6.32 0.94
N VAL A 452 21.20 7.04 0.41
CA VAL A 452 22.09 6.51 -0.65
C VAL A 452 22.92 5.34 -0.11
N THR A 453 23.57 5.50 1.05
CA THR A 453 24.47 4.47 1.59
C THR A 453 23.70 3.23 2.05
N THR A 454 22.64 3.40 2.81
CA THR A 454 21.84 2.28 3.33
C THR A 454 20.96 1.66 2.26
N GLY A 455 20.46 2.45 1.30
CA GLY A 455 19.77 1.96 0.11
C GLY A 455 20.65 1.08 -0.75
N ALA A 456 21.90 1.48 -1.01
CA ALA A 456 22.85 0.65 -1.76
C ALA A 456 23.10 -0.70 -1.07
N VAL A 457 23.34 -0.69 0.25
CA VAL A 457 23.54 -1.93 1.03
C VAL A 457 22.27 -2.79 1.04
N SER A 458 21.10 -2.17 1.22
CA SER A 458 19.81 -2.85 1.24
C SER A 458 19.52 -3.53 -0.09
N VAL A 459 19.66 -2.83 -1.22
CA VAL A 459 19.48 -3.39 -2.56
C VAL A 459 20.51 -4.48 -2.85
N ALA A 460 21.77 -4.28 -2.46
CA ALA A 460 22.80 -5.31 -2.59
C ALA A 460 22.43 -6.59 -1.83
N SER A 461 21.84 -6.47 -0.63
CA SER A 461 21.37 -7.62 0.16
C SER A 461 20.19 -8.36 -0.46
N ALA A 462 19.39 -7.69 -1.30
CA ALA A 462 18.28 -8.31 -2.02
C ALA A 462 18.70 -9.00 -3.32
N VAL A 463 19.66 -8.40 -4.04
CA VAL A 463 20.00 -8.81 -5.42
C VAL A 463 21.23 -9.73 -5.48
N LEU A 464 22.30 -9.43 -4.73
CA LEU A 464 23.56 -10.17 -4.84
C LEU A 464 23.45 -11.62 -4.32
N PRO A 465 22.82 -11.90 -3.14
CA PRO A 465 22.76 -13.26 -2.62
C PRO A 465 22.04 -14.24 -3.56
N PRO A 466 20.86 -13.92 -4.13
CA PRO A 466 20.23 -14.79 -5.14
C PRO A 466 21.06 -14.91 -6.42
N ALA A 467 21.65 -13.82 -6.92
CA ALA A 467 22.44 -13.85 -8.16
C ALA A 467 23.72 -14.68 -8.06
N LEU A 468 24.36 -14.69 -6.88
CA LEU A 468 25.60 -15.42 -6.62
C LEU A 468 25.36 -16.83 -6.05
N GLY A 469 24.11 -17.20 -5.76
CA GLY A 469 23.76 -18.49 -5.14
C GLY A 469 24.27 -18.67 -3.71
N VAL A 470 24.66 -17.58 -3.03
CA VAL A 470 25.19 -17.59 -1.66
C VAL A 470 24.20 -16.92 -0.73
N VAL A 471 23.83 -17.60 0.36
CA VAL A 471 22.96 -17.05 1.43
C VAL A 471 21.64 -16.45 0.88
N PRO A 472 20.88 -17.19 0.04
CA PRO A 472 19.72 -16.64 -0.68
C PRO A 472 18.61 -16.11 0.25
N TRP A 473 18.52 -16.65 1.47
CA TRP A 473 17.58 -16.21 2.50
C TRP A 473 17.80 -14.76 2.95
N LEU A 474 18.99 -14.17 2.73
CA LEU A 474 19.28 -12.79 3.12
C LEU A 474 18.35 -11.80 2.40
N SER A 475 17.94 -12.11 1.16
CA SER A 475 17.04 -11.30 0.36
C SER A 475 15.67 -11.11 1.01
N SER A 476 15.20 -12.08 1.79
CA SER A 476 13.93 -12.00 2.53
C SER A 476 13.97 -10.94 3.65
N TYR A 477 15.17 -10.59 4.15
CA TYR A 477 15.37 -9.64 5.24
C TYR A 477 15.78 -8.23 4.78
N SER A 478 15.83 -7.99 3.47
CA SER A 478 16.30 -6.72 2.89
C SER A 478 15.58 -5.50 3.48
N TRP A 479 14.27 -5.58 3.71
CA TRP A 479 13.49 -4.52 4.33
C TRP A 479 13.98 -4.20 5.75
N PHE A 480 14.23 -5.22 6.58
CA PHE A 480 14.72 -5.04 7.95
C PHE A 480 16.14 -4.50 7.97
N ILE A 481 17.00 -4.99 7.06
CA ILE A 481 18.37 -4.49 6.90
C ILE A 481 18.34 -3.01 6.54
N GLY A 482 17.57 -2.64 5.52
CA GLY A 482 17.39 -1.26 5.11
C GLY A 482 16.83 -0.38 6.21
N CYS A 483 15.78 -0.82 6.90
CA CYS A 483 15.16 -0.08 8.00
C CYS A 483 16.10 0.10 9.20
N GLY A 484 16.77 -0.97 9.63
CA GLY A 484 17.70 -0.93 10.75
C GLY A 484 18.90 -0.04 10.45
N LEU A 485 19.52 -0.20 9.27
CA LEU A 485 20.65 0.63 8.85
C LEU A 485 20.23 2.09 8.65
N GLY A 486 19.10 2.34 8.00
CA GLY A 486 18.56 3.70 7.83
C GLY A 486 18.36 4.42 9.16
N LEU A 487 17.82 3.72 10.16
CA LEU A 487 17.62 4.26 11.50
C LEU A 487 18.95 4.57 12.19
N VAL A 488 19.86 3.59 12.24
CA VAL A 488 21.13 3.70 12.98
C VAL A 488 22.07 4.71 12.35
N VAL A 489 22.24 4.67 11.02
CA VAL A 489 23.14 5.57 10.30
C VAL A 489 22.62 7.00 10.36
N PHE A 490 21.32 7.24 10.16
CA PHE A 490 20.76 8.59 10.25
C PHE A 490 20.95 9.17 11.66
N TRP A 491 20.61 8.38 12.69
CA TRP A 491 20.81 8.79 14.08
C TRP A 491 22.28 9.09 14.41
N ALA A 492 23.21 8.24 13.94
CA ALA A 492 24.64 8.44 14.17
C ALA A 492 25.17 9.71 13.49
N LEU A 493 24.72 10.00 12.26
CA LEU A 493 25.09 11.22 11.55
C LEU A 493 24.54 12.46 12.25
N GLU A 494 23.27 12.46 12.64
CA GLU A 494 22.66 13.58 13.39
C GLU A 494 23.29 13.77 14.78
N ARG A 495 23.82 12.71 15.41
CA ARG A 495 24.56 12.84 16.67
C ARG A 495 25.96 13.43 16.47
N ARG A 496 26.64 13.10 15.37
CA ARG A 496 28.01 13.54 15.09
C ARG A 496 28.05 14.93 14.46
N SER A 497 27.11 15.23 13.58
CA SER A 497 27.02 16.47 12.82
C SER A 497 25.55 16.83 12.64
N PRO A 498 24.91 17.40 13.69
CA PRO A 498 23.50 17.73 13.68
C PRO A 498 23.15 18.65 12.52
N ALA A 499 22.16 18.24 11.72
CA ALA A 499 21.59 19.04 10.64
C ALA A 499 20.10 19.33 10.88
N MET A 500 19.38 18.41 11.53
CA MET A 500 17.98 18.63 11.92
C MET A 500 17.87 19.70 13.02
N PRO A 501 16.93 20.66 12.88
CA PRO A 501 16.68 21.62 13.93
C PRO A 501 16.04 20.93 15.15
N LEU A 502 16.58 21.22 16.34
CA LEU A 502 15.92 20.88 17.60
C LEU A 502 14.85 21.93 17.88
N LEU A 503 13.59 21.53 17.71
CA LEU A 503 12.45 22.42 17.94
C LEU A 503 12.14 22.54 19.43
N ASP A 504 11.80 23.75 19.87
CA ASP A 504 11.33 24.01 21.22
C ASP A 504 9.91 23.45 21.40
N ALA A 505 9.61 22.90 22.58
CA ALA A 505 8.26 22.45 22.91
C ALA A 505 7.35 23.61 23.32
N ASP A 506 7.92 24.70 23.82
CA ASP A 506 7.17 25.87 24.26
C ASP A 506 6.84 26.84 23.11
N ASP A 507 7.36 26.56 21.90
CA ASP A 507 7.06 27.34 20.70
C ASP A 507 5.64 27.02 20.21
N PRO A 508 4.71 28.00 20.17
CA PRO A 508 3.31 27.78 19.78
C PRO A 508 3.13 27.37 18.31
N THR A 509 4.18 27.49 17.49
CA THR A 509 4.18 27.05 16.07
C THR A 509 4.59 25.59 15.88
N VAL A 510 4.99 24.91 16.96
CA VAL A 510 5.49 23.54 16.97
C VAL A 510 4.43 22.60 17.54
N ASP A 511 4.07 21.55 16.79
CA ASP A 511 3.39 20.39 17.37
C ASP A 511 4.42 19.59 18.17
N ASP A 512 4.21 19.43 19.48
CA ASP A 512 5.15 18.79 20.41
C ASP A 512 4.97 17.26 20.52
N GLY A 513 4.01 16.69 19.79
CA GLY A 513 3.66 15.27 19.83
C GLY A 513 2.94 14.79 21.09
N ALA A 514 2.61 15.68 22.05
CA ALA A 514 1.84 15.38 23.26
C ALA A 514 0.33 15.34 22.95
N ALA A 515 -0.43 14.43 23.58
CA ALA A 515 -1.85 14.26 23.28
C ALA A 515 -2.62 15.60 23.38
N LEU A 516 -3.41 15.93 22.35
CA LEU A 516 -4.32 17.08 22.38
C LEU A 516 -5.30 16.86 23.54
N GLY A 517 -5.07 17.53 24.67
CA GLY A 517 -5.89 17.37 25.88
C GLY A 517 -5.10 17.24 27.18
N ARG A 518 -4.30 18.27 27.52
CA ARG A 518 -4.10 18.77 28.89
C ARG A 518 -3.88 20.29 28.81
N ALA A 519 -4.96 20.99 28.51
CA ALA A 519 -5.19 22.37 28.93
C ALA A 519 -6.55 22.37 29.63
#